data_AF-A0A6M5YK61-F1
#
_entry.id   AF-A0A6M5YK61-F1
#
_cell.length_a   1.000
_cell.length_b   1.000
_cell.length_c   1.000
_cell.angle_alpha   90.00
_cell.angle_beta   90.00
_cell.angle_gamma   90.00
#
_symmetry.space_group_name_H-M   'P 1'
#
loop_
_entity.id
_entity.type
_entity.pdbx_description
1 polymer ?
#
loop_
_entity_poly.entity_id
_entity_poly.type
_entity_poly.pdbx_seq_one_letter_code
_entity_poly.pdbx_strand_id
1 'polypeptide(L)'
;MFSRWKARFEPWRTEAGWEFDLLRALPPDVANRLYRCARRCAELQLMLSWRFWVVLGLVSAPASLSFTLVWIGGWVLGLGPAGRFLLEAVYHVLLGALVLHPLMRLQERHLLPHIRTALAEELVQFARDELAPPRRAHRPRVNA
;
A
#
# COMPACT_ATOMS: atom_id res chain seq x y z
N MET A 1 16.75 -5.08 3.53
CA MET A 1 16.29 -4.44 4.80
C MET A 1 14.93 -3.74 4.71
N PHE A 2 14.33 -3.58 3.51
CA PHE A 2 12.98 -3.00 3.32
C PHE A 2 11.79 -3.93 3.62
N SER A 3 12.04 -5.24 3.82
CA SER A 3 10.99 -6.24 4.08
C SER A 3 10.41 -6.15 5.51
N ARG A 4 11.14 -5.62 6.49
CA ARG A 4 10.67 -5.48 7.89
C ARG A 4 9.72 -4.30 8.13
N TRP A 5 9.58 -3.37 7.18
CA TRP A 5 8.70 -2.20 7.32
C TRP A 5 7.27 -2.48 6.85
N LYS A 6 7.08 -3.37 5.85
CA LYS A 6 5.75 -3.81 5.42
C LYS A 6 5.01 -4.67 6.47
N ALA A 7 5.71 -5.18 7.47
CA ALA A 7 5.18 -6.09 8.48
C ALA A 7 4.44 -5.41 9.67
N ARG A 8 4.32 -4.08 9.71
CA ARG A 8 3.85 -3.39 10.93
C ARG A 8 2.49 -2.70 10.85
N PHE A 9 1.95 -2.48 9.66
CA PHE A 9 0.63 -1.87 9.54
C PHE A 9 -0.40 -2.92 9.12
N GLU A 10 -0.93 -3.61 10.13
CA GLU A 10 -2.10 -4.48 10.04
C GLU A 10 -3.25 -3.78 10.78
N PRO A 11 -3.85 -2.73 10.18
CA PRO A 11 -4.90 -1.92 10.83
C PRO A 11 -6.04 -2.79 11.36
N TRP A 12 -6.34 -3.91 10.72
CA TRP A 12 -7.41 -4.81 11.16
C TRP A 12 -7.19 -5.43 12.56
N ARG A 13 -5.98 -5.40 13.11
CA ARG A 13 -5.69 -5.86 14.48
C ARG A 13 -5.99 -4.81 15.55
N THR A 14 -5.93 -3.53 15.21
CA THR A 14 -5.96 -2.42 16.19
C THR A 14 -7.08 -1.41 15.95
N GLU A 15 -7.54 -1.29 14.70
CA GLU A 15 -8.60 -0.36 14.29
C GLU A 15 -9.99 -0.96 14.52
N ALA A 16 -10.92 -0.08 14.89
CA ALA A 16 -12.32 -0.44 15.08
C ALA A 16 -13.09 -0.43 13.74
N GLY A 17 -14.05 -1.35 13.61
CA GLY A 17 -14.93 -1.46 12.46
C GLY A 17 -15.46 -2.87 12.33
N TRP A 18 -16.74 -3.00 11.99
CA TRP A 18 -17.41 -4.30 11.86
C TRP A 18 -16.69 -5.21 10.87
N GLU A 19 -16.07 -4.65 9.82
CA GLU A 19 -15.28 -5.39 8.83
C GLU A 19 -14.06 -6.06 9.49
N PHE A 20 -13.38 -5.33 10.37
CA PHE A 20 -12.20 -5.81 11.10
C PHE A 20 -12.58 -6.72 12.27
N ASP A 21 -13.72 -6.48 12.91
CA ASP A 21 -14.28 -7.36 13.94
C ASP A 21 -14.64 -8.72 13.34
N LEU A 22 -15.30 -8.74 12.17
CA LEU A 22 -15.64 -9.99 11.47
C LEU A 22 -14.38 -10.72 11.00
N LEU A 23 -13.40 -9.98 10.50
CA LEU A 23 -12.11 -10.55 10.09
C LEU A 23 -11.36 -11.20 11.26
N ARG A 24 -11.42 -10.59 12.46
CA ARG A 24 -10.83 -11.13 13.69
C ARG A 24 -11.54 -12.38 14.22
N ALA A 25 -12.82 -12.56 13.89
CA ALA A 25 -13.59 -13.75 14.25
C ALA A 25 -13.29 -14.97 13.36
N LEU A 26 -12.65 -14.78 12.20
CA LEU A 26 -12.32 -15.85 11.27
C LEU A 26 -11.01 -16.58 11.65
N PRO A 27 -10.80 -17.82 11.17
CA PRO A 27 -9.52 -18.51 11.31
C PRO A 27 -8.37 -17.66 10.74
N PRO A 28 -7.17 -17.63 11.39
CA PRO A 28 -6.07 -16.75 11.00
C PRO A 28 -5.64 -16.87 9.53
N ASP A 29 -5.68 -18.07 8.96
CA ASP A 29 -5.28 -18.30 7.56
C ASP A 29 -6.27 -17.71 6.56
N VAL A 30 -7.57 -17.74 6.91
CA VAL A 30 -8.65 -17.15 6.11
C VAL A 30 -8.60 -15.63 6.23
N ALA A 31 -8.50 -15.11 7.46
CA ALA A 31 -8.38 -13.69 7.73
C ALA A 31 -7.21 -13.03 7.00
N ASN A 32 -6.01 -13.64 7.08
CA ASN A 32 -4.82 -13.14 6.40
C ASN A 32 -4.94 -13.20 4.87
N ARG A 33 -5.72 -14.14 4.32
CA ARG A 33 -5.94 -14.24 2.87
C ARG A 33 -6.87 -13.14 2.40
N LEU A 34 -8.03 -12.98 3.05
CA LEU A 34 -9.02 -11.96 2.72
C LEU A 34 -8.43 -10.55 2.87
N TYR A 35 -7.71 -10.30 3.96
CA TYR A 35 -7.04 -9.02 4.17
C TYR A 35 -5.99 -8.71 3.08
N ARG A 36 -5.19 -9.69 2.67
CA ARG A 36 -4.20 -9.49 1.59
C ARG A 36 -4.88 -9.24 0.24
N CYS A 37 -6.01 -9.88 -0.03
CA CYS A 37 -6.78 -9.64 -1.26
C CYS A 37 -7.34 -8.21 -1.25
N ALA A 38 -8.10 -7.86 -0.21
CA ALA A 38 -8.68 -6.53 -0.02
C ALA A 38 -7.61 -5.42 -0.09
N ARG A 39 -6.46 -5.62 0.55
CA ARG A 39 -5.35 -4.66 0.49
C ARG A 39 -4.80 -4.47 -0.92
N ARG A 40 -4.62 -5.55 -1.70
CA ARG A 40 -4.16 -5.44 -3.09
C ARG A 40 -5.17 -4.69 -3.96
N CYS A 41 -6.47 -4.97 -3.77
CA CYS A 41 -7.54 -4.26 -4.46
C CYS A 41 -7.55 -2.76 -4.10
N ALA A 42 -7.41 -2.43 -2.81
CA ALA A 42 -7.31 -1.05 -2.34
C ALA A 42 -6.07 -0.32 -2.89
N GLU A 43 -4.92 -0.99 -2.93
CA GLU A 43 -3.69 -0.45 -3.51
C GLU A 43 -3.86 -0.16 -5.02
N LEU A 44 -4.48 -1.08 -5.77
CA LEU A 44 -4.79 -0.88 -7.19
C LEU A 44 -5.77 0.27 -7.43
N GLN A 45 -6.85 0.35 -6.65
CA GLN A 45 -7.81 1.46 -6.74
C GLN A 45 -7.14 2.80 -6.46
N LEU A 46 -6.27 2.86 -5.44
CA LEU A 46 -5.51 4.06 -5.12
C LEU A 46 -4.57 4.44 -6.28
N MET A 47 -3.83 3.48 -6.86
CA MET A 47 -2.94 3.73 -8.00
C MET A 47 -3.69 4.15 -9.27
N LEU A 48 -4.93 3.68 -9.47
CA LEU A 48 -5.77 4.11 -10.58
C LEU A 48 -6.42 5.49 -10.35
N SER A 49 -6.38 6.01 -9.13
CA SER A 49 -6.93 7.33 -8.83
C SER A 49 -6.05 8.44 -9.43
N TRP A 50 -6.64 9.39 -10.16
CA TRP A 50 -5.90 10.53 -10.72
C TRP A 50 -5.19 11.35 -9.63
N ARG A 51 -5.78 11.41 -8.43
CA ARG A 51 -5.24 12.11 -7.26
C ARG A 51 -3.89 11.52 -6.84
N PHE A 52 -3.73 10.20 -6.91
CA PHE A 52 -2.46 9.54 -6.62
C PHE A 52 -1.36 10.01 -7.58
N TRP A 53 -1.63 10.03 -8.90
CA TRP A 53 -0.67 10.51 -9.90
C TRP A 53 -0.32 11.98 -9.75
N VAL A 54 -1.29 12.81 -9.37
CA VAL A 54 -1.03 14.24 -9.11
C VAL A 54 -0.20 14.46 -7.87
N VAL A 55 -0.49 13.77 -6.76
CA VAL A 55 0.34 13.83 -5.55
C VAL A 55 1.74 13.29 -5.84
N LEU A 56 1.85 12.18 -6.58
CA LEU A 56 3.13 11.62 -6.97
C LEU A 56 3.93 12.60 -7.84
N GLY A 57 3.29 13.24 -8.82
CA GLY A 57 3.91 14.28 -9.65
C GLY A 57 4.37 15.49 -8.84
N LEU A 58 3.51 15.98 -7.93
CA LEU A 58 3.82 17.10 -7.03
C LEU A 58 4.97 16.82 -6.06
N VAL A 59 5.21 15.57 -5.69
CA VAL A 59 6.33 15.19 -4.81
C VAL A 59 7.60 14.90 -5.62
N SER A 60 7.47 14.21 -6.75
CA SER A 60 8.62 13.79 -7.58
C SER A 60 9.24 14.94 -8.39
N ALA A 61 8.43 15.91 -8.84
CA ALA A 61 8.94 17.05 -9.61
C ALA A 61 9.85 17.97 -8.77
N PRO A 62 9.46 18.43 -7.56
CA PRO A 62 10.35 19.22 -6.71
C PRO A 62 11.58 18.43 -6.29
N ALA A 63 11.43 17.15 -5.96
CA ALA A 63 12.57 16.29 -5.57
C ALA A 63 13.62 16.16 -6.69
N SER A 64 13.17 16.01 -7.93
CA SER A 64 14.05 15.98 -9.11
C SER A 64 14.71 17.33 -9.38
N LEU A 65 13.97 18.42 -9.19
CA LEU A 65 14.51 19.79 -9.27
C LEU A 65 15.57 20.03 -8.19
N SER A 66 15.31 19.63 -6.95
CA SER A 66 16.24 19.83 -5.84
C SER A 66 17.47 18.92 -5.94
N PHE A 67 17.36 17.74 -6.54
CA PHE A 67 18.53 16.93 -6.93
C PHE A 67 19.47 17.72 -7.85
N THR A 68 18.91 18.32 -8.92
CA THR A 68 19.68 19.13 -9.88
C THR A 68 20.35 20.31 -9.19
N LEU A 69 19.61 21.00 -8.29
CA LEU A 69 20.13 22.13 -7.53
C LEU A 69 21.23 21.75 -6.53
N VAL A 70 21.14 20.58 -5.88
CA VAL A 70 22.18 20.07 -4.98
C VAL A 70 23.48 19.80 -5.75
N TRP A 71 23.36 19.22 -6.95
CA TRP A 71 24.53 18.94 -7.78
C TRP A 71 25.20 20.22 -8.30
N ILE A 72 24.41 21.19 -8.76
CA ILE A 72 24.89 22.51 -9.17
C ILE A 72 25.50 23.26 -7.98
N GLY A 73 24.85 23.22 -6.81
CA GLY A 73 25.35 23.84 -5.58
C GLY A 73 26.69 23.26 -5.15
N GLY A 74 26.85 21.92 -5.20
CA GLY A 74 28.13 21.27 -4.95
C GLY A 74 29.20 21.64 -5.97
N TRP A 75 28.83 21.90 -7.22
CA TRP A 75 29.75 22.42 -8.25
C TRP A 75 30.21 23.84 -7.94
N VAL A 76 29.27 24.74 -7.62
CA VAL A 76 29.55 26.15 -7.26
C VAL A 76 30.42 26.27 -6.00
N LEU A 77 30.22 25.38 -5.03
CA LEU A 77 31.02 25.33 -3.80
C LEU A 77 32.43 24.73 -4.00
N GLY A 78 32.80 24.39 -5.23
CA GLY A 78 34.11 23.80 -5.54
C GLY A 78 34.30 22.38 -4.99
N LEU A 79 33.21 21.69 -4.61
CA LEU A 79 33.32 20.31 -4.15
C LEU A 79 33.78 19.43 -5.30
N GLY A 80 34.79 18.61 -5.05
CA GLY A 80 35.20 17.53 -5.95
C GLY A 80 34.11 16.46 -6.09
N PRO A 81 34.27 15.49 -7.00
CA PRO A 81 33.27 14.45 -7.27
C PRO A 81 32.79 13.71 -6.01
N ALA A 82 33.73 13.35 -5.12
CA ALA A 82 33.41 12.66 -3.86
C ALA A 82 32.56 13.52 -2.90
N GLY A 83 32.82 14.83 -2.83
CA GLY A 83 32.03 15.75 -2.00
C GLY A 83 30.61 15.94 -2.52
N ARG A 84 30.43 15.93 -3.85
CA ARG A 84 29.10 15.99 -4.48
C ARG A 84 28.30 14.72 -4.24
N PHE A 85 28.94 13.55 -4.34
CA PHE A 85 28.32 12.28 -3.97
C PHE A 85 27.89 12.24 -2.51
N LEU A 86 28.72 12.75 -1.59
CA LEU A 86 28.36 12.80 -0.17
C LEU A 86 27.16 13.73 0.06
N LEU A 87 27.16 14.91 -0.59
CA LEU A 87 26.07 15.87 -0.52
C LEU A 87 24.76 15.29 -1.06
N GLU A 88 24.83 14.57 -2.18
CA GLU A 88 23.71 13.84 -2.76
C GLU A 88 23.20 12.75 -1.81
N ALA A 89 24.09 11.96 -1.20
CA ALA A 89 23.70 10.93 -0.26
C ALA A 89 22.98 11.52 0.97
N VAL A 90 23.52 12.60 1.54
CA VAL A 90 22.90 13.33 2.65
C VAL A 90 21.52 13.87 2.23
N TYR A 91 21.42 14.45 1.04
CA TYR A 91 20.15 14.92 0.50
C TYR A 91 19.12 13.80 0.36
N HIS A 92 19.48 12.63 -0.17
CA HIS A 92 18.57 11.49 -0.29
C HIS A 92 18.13 10.93 1.06
N VAL A 93 19.04 10.89 2.04
CA VAL A 93 18.69 10.50 3.42
C VAL A 93 17.69 11.49 4.02
N LEU A 94 17.92 12.80 3.87
CA LEU A 94 17.01 13.84 4.33
C LEU A 94 15.66 13.78 3.62
N LEU A 95 15.64 13.61 2.30
CA LEU A 95 14.42 13.47 1.51
C LEU A 95 13.63 12.23 1.96
N GLY A 96 14.30 11.11 2.19
CA GLY A 96 13.71 9.89 2.73
C GLY A 96 13.06 10.10 4.10
N ALA A 97 13.78 10.75 5.02
CA ALA A 97 13.33 10.97 6.39
C ALA A 97 12.23 12.05 6.51
N LEU A 98 12.38 13.18 5.81
CA LEU A 98 11.53 14.36 5.96
C LEU A 98 10.34 14.38 5.01
N VAL A 99 10.44 13.74 3.85
CA VAL A 99 9.39 13.78 2.82
C VAL A 99 8.75 12.41 2.67
N LEU A 100 9.52 11.38 2.31
CA LEU A 100 8.95 10.07 1.97
C LEU A 100 8.32 9.37 3.17
N HIS A 101 8.95 9.40 4.34
CA HIS A 101 8.42 8.76 5.55
C HIS A 101 7.06 9.34 6.01
N PRO A 102 6.88 10.68 6.16
CA PRO A 102 5.56 11.23 6.47
C PRO A 102 4.55 11.03 5.34
N LEU A 103 4.98 11.06 4.07
CA LEU A 103 4.10 10.78 2.94
C LEU A 103 3.56 9.35 3.00
N MET A 104 4.41 8.37 3.34
CA MET A 104 3.99 6.98 3.54
C MET A 104 2.95 6.86 4.67
N ARG A 105 3.15 7.55 5.81
CA ARG A 105 2.16 7.57 6.90
C ARG A 105 0.83 8.21 6.51
N LEU A 106 0.88 9.30 5.73
CA LEU A 106 -0.32 9.94 5.19
C LEU A 106 -1.03 9.01 4.20
N GLN A 107 -0.27 8.34 3.34
CA GLN A 107 -0.80 7.37 2.40
C GLN A 107 -1.47 6.20 3.13
N GLU A 108 -0.91 5.69 4.23
CA GLU A 108 -1.54 4.66 5.06
C GLU A 108 -2.91 5.10 5.59
N ARG A 109 -3.05 6.35 6.04
CA ARG A 109 -4.34 6.92 6.48
C ARG A 109 -5.34 7.05 5.33
N HIS A 110 -4.87 7.43 4.14
CA HIS A 110 -5.72 7.51 2.95
C HIS A 110 -6.07 6.15 2.35
N LEU A 111 -5.24 5.13 2.58
CA LEU A 111 -5.45 3.76 2.12
C LEU A 111 -6.48 3.04 2.99
N LEU A 112 -6.55 3.36 4.29
CA LEU A 112 -7.49 2.75 5.23
C LEU A 112 -8.96 2.72 4.77
N PRO A 113 -9.58 3.81 4.27
CA PRO A 113 -10.96 3.76 3.79
C PRO A 113 -11.13 2.82 2.59
N HIS A 114 -10.17 2.80 1.65
CA HIS A 114 -10.19 1.88 0.51
C HIS A 114 -10.04 0.42 0.95
N ILE A 115 -9.21 0.15 1.96
CA ILE A 115 -9.08 -1.17 2.57
C ILE A 115 -10.40 -1.60 3.21
N ARG A 116 -11.09 -0.71 3.93
CA ARG A 116 -12.38 -1.04 4.57
C ARG A 116 -13.43 -1.42 3.53
N THR A 117 -13.57 -0.63 2.47
CA THR A 117 -14.52 -0.91 1.38
C THR A 117 -14.21 -2.24 0.70
N ALA A 118 -12.95 -2.44 0.27
CA ALA A 118 -12.53 -3.68 -0.38
C ALA A 118 -12.69 -4.90 0.55
N LEU A 119 -12.44 -4.73 1.85
CA LEU A 119 -12.61 -5.80 2.82
C LEU A 119 -14.09 -6.15 3.04
N ALA A 120 -14.98 -5.17 3.08
CA ALA A 120 -16.42 -5.41 3.17
C ALA A 120 -16.92 -6.22 1.97
N GLU A 121 -16.48 -5.89 0.76
CA GLU A 121 -16.83 -6.62 -0.48
C GLU A 121 -16.34 -8.07 -0.44
N GLU A 122 -15.07 -8.29 -0.06
CA GLU A 122 -14.47 -9.62 0.08
C GLU A 122 -15.18 -10.47 1.14
N LEU A 123 -15.55 -9.89 2.29
CA LEU A 123 -16.28 -10.59 3.35
C LEU A 123 -17.70 -10.98 2.92
N VAL A 124 -18.40 -10.11 2.19
CA VAL A 124 -19.73 -10.40 1.63
C VAL A 124 -19.64 -11.52 0.60
N GLN A 125 -18.62 -11.50 -0.26
CA GLN A 125 -18.39 -12.56 -1.24
C GLN A 125 -18.05 -13.89 -0.57
N PHE A 126 -17.15 -13.88 0.42
CA PHE A 126 -16.80 -15.06 1.21
C PHE A 126 -18.04 -15.67 1.88
N ALA A 127 -18.88 -14.85 2.53
CA ALA A 127 -20.12 -15.30 3.12
C ALA A 127 -21.07 -15.91 2.08
N ARG A 128 -21.19 -15.32 0.88
CA ARG A 128 -22.01 -15.89 -0.21
C ARG A 128 -21.48 -17.22 -0.69
N ASP A 129 -20.17 -17.37 -0.83
CA ASP A 129 -19.55 -18.60 -1.32
C ASP A 129 -19.66 -19.74 -0.29
N GLU A 130 -19.64 -19.43 1.00
CA GLU A 130 -19.72 -20.40 2.10
C GLU A 130 -21.17 -20.73 2.52
N LEU A 131 -22.09 -19.77 2.38
CA LEU A 131 -23.54 -19.96 2.59
C LEU A 131 -24.28 -20.44 1.34
N ALA A 132 -23.64 -20.44 0.16
CA ALA A 132 -24.25 -21.00 -1.04
C ALA A 132 -24.54 -22.49 -0.80
N PRO A 133 -25.78 -22.96 -1.06
CA PRO A 133 -26.08 -24.38 -0.97
C PRO A 133 -25.11 -25.14 -1.88
N PRO A 134 -24.61 -26.32 -1.48
CA PRO A 134 -23.69 -27.09 -2.31
C PRO A 134 -24.30 -27.20 -3.69
N ARG A 135 -23.63 -26.65 -4.71
CA ARG A 135 -24.04 -26.80 -6.11
C ARG A 135 -24.24 -28.29 -6.29
N ARG A 136 -25.51 -28.73 -6.37
CA ARG A 136 -25.85 -30.12 -6.64
C ARG A 136 -25.01 -30.49 -7.85
N ALA A 137 -24.00 -31.33 -7.62
CA ALA A 137 -23.18 -31.85 -8.68
C ALA A 137 -24.16 -32.39 -9.70
N HIS A 138 -24.27 -31.71 -10.83
CA HIS A 138 -25.06 -32.16 -11.96
C HIS A 138 -24.31 -33.40 -12.43
N ARG A 139 -24.62 -34.56 -11.83
CA ARG A 139 -24.15 -35.84 -12.33
C ARG A 139 -24.70 -35.90 -13.74
N PRO A 140 -23.85 -35.89 -14.80
CA PRO A 140 -24.36 -36.27 -16.10
C PRO A 140 -24.92 -37.68 -15.92
N ARG A 141 -26.22 -37.85 -16.20
CA ARG A 141 -26.80 -39.18 -16.39
C ARG A 141 -26.06 -39.76 -17.58
N VAL A 142 -25.09 -40.62 -17.31
CA VAL A 142 -24.58 -41.57 -18.29
C VAL A 142 -25.76 -42.50 -18.55
N ASN A 143 -26.47 -42.27 -19.65
CA ASN A 143 -27.47 -43.21 -20.13
C ASN A 143 -26.70 -44.45 -20.61
N ALA A 144 -27.07 -45.59 -20.00
CA ALA A 144 -26.71 -46.93 -20.43
C ALA A 144 -27.38 -47.28 -21.76
#